data_AF-A0A6A1VYN0-F1
#
_entry.id   AF-A0A6A1VYN0-F1
#
_cell.length_a   1.000
_cell.length_b   1.000
_cell.length_c   1.000
_cell.angle_alpha   90.00
_cell.angle_beta   90.00
_cell.angle_gamma   90.00
#
_symmetry.space_group_name_H-M   'P 1'
#
loop_
_entity.id
_entity.type
_entity.pdbx_description
1 polymer ?
#
loop_
_entity_poly.entity_id
_entity_poly.type
_entity_poly.pdbx_seq_one_letter_code
_entity_poly.pdbx_strand_id
1 'polypeptide(L)'
;MVGLGMWEVKMATADLSKDQCHEEKRLGINACKPVLYGKQPTPECCERVRVSHLECVCPVITPTLVALIDLNRAIRLIEGCGRRVPRHFKCGIITTP
;
A
#
# COMPACT_ATOMS: atom_id res chain seq x y z
N MET A 1 24.98 36.34 11.95
CA MET A 1 24.36 35.69 13.12
C MET A 1 22.88 35.52 12.85
N VAL A 2 22.43 34.27 12.96
CA VAL A 2 21.07 33.74 13.10
C VAL A 2 20.04 34.12 12.02
N GLY A 3 19.94 33.26 11.01
CA GLY A 3 18.73 33.11 10.21
C GLY A 3 17.66 32.35 11.02
N LEU A 4 16.47 32.95 11.14
CA LEU A 4 15.27 32.28 11.61
C LEU A 4 14.36 32.06 10.40
N GLY A 5 14.75 31.08 9.58
CA GLY A 5 13.89 30.51 8.56
C GLY A 5 12.88 29.60 9.24
N MET A 6 11.63 30.03 9.26
CA MET A 6 10.44 29.28 9.63
C MET A 6 10.52 27.85 9.08
N TRP A 7 10.67 26.86 9.96
CA TRP A 7 10.60 25.45 9.59
C TRP A 7 9.15 25.10 9.29
N GLU A 8 8.71 25.37 8.07
CA GLU A 8 7.60 24.61 7.50
C GLU A 8 8.06 23.17 7.42
N VAL A 9 7.45 22.32 8.26
CA VAL A 9 7.54 20.87 8.15
C VAL A 9 6.81 20.48 6.87
N LYS A 10 7.48 20.70 5.73
CA LYS A 10 7.08 20.10 4.47
C LYS A 10 7.28 18.61 4.66
N MET A 11 6.19 17.94 5.02
CA MET A 11 6.03 16.52 4.73
C MET A 11 6.38 16.37 3.27
N ALA A 12 7.58 15.86 3.00
CA ALA A 12 8.03 15.58 1.66
C ALA A 12 7.14 14.46 1.12
N THR A 13 6.03 14.81 0.48
CA THR A 13 5.55 14.04 -0.65
C THR A 13 6.60 14.25 -1.73
N ALA A 14 7.72 13.54 -1.62
CA ALA A 14 8.56 13.31 -2.77
C ALA A 14 7.60 12.71 -3.82
N ASP A 15 7.38 13.42 -4.93
CA ASP A 15 6.64 12.89 -6.07
C ASP A 15 7.22 11.51 -6.37
N LEU A 16 6.52 10.45 -5.95
CA LEU A 16 6.98 9.09 -6.15
C LEU A 16 7.11 8.89 -7.65
N SER A 17 8.33 8.61 -8.12
CA SER A 17 8.54 8.43 -9.55
C SER A 17 7.74 7.22 -10.04
N LYS A 18 7.27 7.27 -11.29
CA LYS A 18 6.58 6.14 -11.93
C LYS A 18 7.39 4.84 -11.82
N ASP A 19 8.71 4.94 -11.90
CA ASP A 19 9.63 3.80 -11.81
C ASP A 19 9.68 3.21 -10.38
N GLN A 20 9.64 4.07 -9.36
CA GLN A 20 9.55 3.62 -7.96
C GLN A 20 8.25 2.89 -7.72
N CYS A 21 7.12 3.44 -8.17
CA CYS A 21 5.84 2.75 -8.08
C CYS A 21 5.81 1.46 -8.89
N HIS A 22 6.46 1.39 -10.06
CA HIS A 22 6.55 0.16 -10.82
C HIS A 22 7.27 -0.95 -10.04
N GLU A 23 8.41 -0.62 -9.44
CA GLU A 23 9.18 -1.58 -8.64
C GLU A 23 8.44 -1.96 -7.34
N GLU A 24 7.80 -1.00 -6.67
CA GLU A 24 6.98 -1.29 -5.50
C GLU A 24 5.85 -2.28 -5.80
N LYS A 25 5.15 -2.07 -6.91
CA LYS A 25 4.10 -2.98 -7.37
C LYS A 25 4.65 -4.36 -7.66
N ARG A 26 5.77 -4.45 -8.39
CA ARG A 26 6.40 -5.73 -8.76
C ARG A 26 6.77 -6.54 -7.54
N LEU A 27 7.45 -5.92 -6.57
CA LEU A 27 7.87 -6.56 -5.33
C LEU A 27 6.67 -6.92 -4.44
N GLY A 28 5.71 -6.01 -4.32
CA GLY A 28 4.49 -6.23 -3.52
C GLY A 28 3.63 -7.37 -4.05
N ILE A 29 3.36 -7.41 -5.36
CA ILE A 29 2.55 -8.48 -5.97
C ILE A 29 3.26 -9.82 -5.82
N ASN A 30 4.56 -9.90 -6.08
CA ASN A 30 5.30 -11.16 -5.98
C ASN A 30 5.32 -11.71 -4.55
N ALA A 31 5.57 -10.85 -3.56
CA ALA A 31 5.61 -11.25 -2.16
C ALA A 31 4.21 -11.57 -1.61
N CYS A 32 3.20 -10.76 -1.93
CA CYS A 32 1.86 -10.85 -1.35
C CYS A 32 0.85 -11.66 -2.16
N LYS A 33 1.25 -12.27 -3.28
CA LYS A 33 0.39 -13.15 -4.08
C LYS A 33 -0.37 -14.20 -3.24
N PRO A 34 0.22 -14.88 -2.24
CA PRO A 34 -0.52 -15.84 -1.40
C PRO A 34 -1.68 -15.21 -0.62
N VAL A 35 -1.56 -13.94 -0.22
CA VAL A 35 -2.59 -13.21 0.54
C VAL A 35 -3.85 -13.01 -0.29
N LEU A 36 -3.70 -12.81 -1.60
CA LEU A 36 -4.83 -12.71 -2.55
C LEU A 36 -5.68 -13.98 -2.59
N TYR A 37 -5.08 -15.14 -2.29
CA TYR A 37 -5.78 -16.43 -2.15
C TYR A 37 -6.16 -16.75 -0.70
N GLY A 38 -6.08 -15.76 0.21
CA GLY A 38 -6.45 -15.90 1.61
C GLY A 38 -5.43 -16.62 2.49
N LYS A 39 -4.20 -16.84 2.01
CA LYS A 39 -3.11 -17.40 2.83
C LYS A 39 -2.48 -16.34 3.72
N GLN A 40 -1.85 -16.77 4.81
CA GLN A 40 -1.12 -15.87 5.70
C GLN A 40 0.02 -15.16 4.95
N PRO A 41 0.28 -13.87 5.23
CA PRO A 41 1.38 -13.13 4.63
C PRO A 41 2.72 -13.71 5.08
N THR A 42 3.69 -13.76 4.16
CA THR A 42 5.07 -14.08 4.51
C THR A 42 5.75 -12.86 5.15
N PRO A 43 6.89 -13.03 5.84
CA PRO A 43 7.66 -11.91 6.39
C PRO A 43 7.99 -10.84 5.34
N GLU A 44 8.36 -11.27 4.13
CA GLU A 44 8.69 -10.38 3.01
C GLU A 44 7.44 -9.60 2.56
N CYS A 45 6.28 -10.25 2.48
CA CYS A 45 5.03 -9.56 2.18
C CYS A 45 4.70 -8.52 3.26
N CYS A 46 4.86 -8.86 4.54
CA CYS A 46 4.62 -7.91 5.62
C CYS A 46 5.59 -6.71 5.60
N GLU A 47 6.85 -6.92 5.23
CA GLU A 47 7.79 -5.83 5.02
C GLU A 47 7.31 -4.90 3.91
N ARG A 48 6.95 -5.45 2.74
CA ARG A 48 6.41 -4.66 1.62
C ARG A 48 5.16 -3.89 2.01
N VAL A 49 4.23 -4.52 2.73
CA VAL A 49 3.00 -3.90 3.22
C VAL A 49 3.27 -2.70 4.14
N ARG A 50 4.34 -2.74 4.94
CA ARG A 50 4.71 -1.66 5.86
C ARG A 50 5.33 -0.47 5.15
N VAL A 51 6.16 -0.73 4.14
CA VAL A 51 6.99 0.29 3.47
C VAL A 51 6.39 0.80 2.15
N SER A 52 5.46 0.07 1.54
CA SER A 52 4.85 0.47 0.27
C SER A 52 3.88 1.64 0.43
N HIS A 53 3.91 2.51 -0.57
CA HIS A 53 3.06 3.69 -0.65
C HIS A 53 1.69 3.31 -1.23
N LEU A 54 0.62 3.73 -0.57
CA LEU A 54 -0.75 3.45 -1.04
C LEU A 54 -0.98 4.03 -2.44
N GLU A 55 -0.38 5.19 -2.75
CA GLU A 55 -0.42 5.83 -4.07
C GLU A 55 0.10 4.93 -5.19
N CYS A 56 1.14 4.12 -4.91
CA CYS A 56 1.66 3.14 -5.85
C CYS A 56 0.78 1.88 -5.92
N VAL A 57 0.19 1.44 -4.81
CA VAL A 57 -0.57 0.17 -4.75
C VAL A 57 -1.98 0.31 -5.29
N CYS A 58 -2.67 1.42 -4.99
CA CYS A 58 -4.08 1.62 -5.33
C CYS A 58 -4.42 1.50 -6.82
N PRO A 59 -3.58 1.95 -7.77
CA PRO A 59 -3.83 1.74 -9.20
C PRO A 59 -3.79 0.27 -9.64
N VAL A 60 -3.21 -0.64 -8.85
CA VAL A 60 -3.22 -2.10 -9.13
C VAL A 60 -4.57 -2.73 -8.80
N ILE A 61 -5.35 -2.10 -7.90
CA ILE A 61 -6.65 -2.59 -7.48
C ILE A 61 -7.67 -2.29 -8.58
N THR A 62 -7.73 -3.21 -9.54
CA THR A 62 -8.64 -3.17 -10.69
C THR A 62 -9.94 -3.91 -10.38
N PRO A 63 -11.05 -3.60 -11.07
CA PRO A 63 -12.32 -4.32 -10.90
C PRO A 63 -12.18 -5.83 -11.09
N THR A 64 -11.37 -6.25 -12.08
CA THR A 64 -11.11 -7.65 -12.35
C THR A 64 -10.41 -8.34 -11.18
N LEU A 65 -9.43 -7.69 -10.56
CA LEU A 65 -8.75 -8.26 -9.39
C LEU A 65 -9.73 -8.40 -8.21
N VAL A 66 -10.52 -7.35 -7.95
CA VAL A 66 -11.52 -7.31 -6.87
C VAL A 66 -12.60 -8.38 -7.03
N ALA A 67 -13.00 -8.69 -8.26
CA ALA A 67 -13.97 -9.75 -8.53
C ALA A 67 -13.42 -11.16 -8.23
N LEU A 68 -12.10 -11.34 -8.18
CA LEU A 68 -11.44 -12.64 -7.99
C LEU A 68 -10.98 -12.89 -6.55
N ILE A 69 -10.88 -11.85 -5.72
CA ILE A 69 -10.30 -11.92 -4.38
C ILE A 69 -11.28 -11.46 -3.30
N ASP A 70 -11.18 -12.05 -2.12
CA ASP A 70 -11.87 -11.52 -0.93
C ASP A 70 -11.07 -10.33 -0.36
N LEU A 71 -11.47 -9.12 -0.75
CA LEU A 71 -10.85 -7.88 -0.28
C LEU A 71 -10.89 -7.74 1.24
N ASN A 72 -11.99 -8.11 1.90
CA ASN A 72 -12.12 -7.96 3.34
C ASN A 72 -11.14 -8.87 4.06
N ARG A 73 -10.98 -10.11 3.57
CA ARG A 73 -9.98 -11.03 4.08
C ARG A 73 -8.56 -10.54 3.82
N ALA A 74 -8.27 -10.04 2.62
CA ALA A 74 -6.95 -9.49 2.28
C ALA A 74 -6.59 -8.32 3.22
N ILE A 75 -7.51 -7.38 3.45
CA ILE A 75 -7.30 -6.24 4.36
C ILE A 75 -6.96 -6.75 5.76
N ARG A 76 -7.74 -7.68 6.33
CA ARG A 76 -7.48 -8.24 7.67
C ARG A 76 -6.09 -8.91 7.77
N LEU A 77 -5.67 -9.63 6.73
CA LEU A 77 -4.36 -10.28 6.69
C LEU A 77 -3.22 -9.25 6.66
N ILE A 78 -3.38 -8.18 5.87
CA ILE A 78 -2.42 -7.09 5.73
C ILE A 78 -2.37 -6.24 7.03
N GLU A 79 -3.50 -6.03 7.70
CA GLU A 79 -3.54 -5.39 9.02
C GLU A 79 -2.80 -6.22 10.08
N GLY A 80 -2.83 -7.55 9.97
CA GLY A 80 -2.02 -8.45 10.78
C GLY A 80 -0.51 -8.22 10.66
N CYS A 81 -0.04 -7.65 9.53
CA CYS A 81 1.34 -7.22 9.39
C CYS A 81 1.68 -5.95 10.18
N GLY A 82 0.73 -5.31 10.87
CA GLY A 82 0.94 -4.07 11.62
C GLY A 82 0.80 -2.79 10.79
N ARG A 83 0.31 -2.90 9.55
CA ARG A 83 -0.06 -1.74 8.73
C ARG A 83 -1.50 -1.36 9.03
N ARG A 84 -1.75 -0.10 9.39
CA ARG A 84 -3.12 0.41 9.51
C ARG A 84 -3.62 0.82 8.14
N VAL A 85 -4.70 0.19 7.69
CA VAL A 85 -5.42 0.61 6.49
C VAL A 85 -6.42 1.70 6.90
N PRO A 86 -6.34 2.92 6.32
CA PRO A 86 -7.30 3.96 6.67
C PRO A 86 -8.71 3.52 6.28
N ARG A 87 -9.69 3.76 7.16
CA ARG A 87 -11.11 3.45 6.91
C ARG A 87 -11.71 4.41 5.89
N HIS A 88 -12.66 3.92 5.09
CA HIS A 88 -13.35 4.70 4.05
C HIS A 88 -12.41 5.43 3.08
N PHE A 89 -11.23 4.87 2.85
CA PHE A 89 -10.22 5.41 1.96
C PHE A 89 -10.44 4.86 0.55
N LYS A 90 -10.48 5.76 -0.42
CA LYS A 90 -10.57 5.38 -1.84
C LYS A 90 -9.21 4.92 -2.34
N CYS A 91 -9.16 3.69 -2.82
CA CYS A 91 -7.97 3.07 -3.37
C CYS A 91 -8.30 2.48 -4.73
N GLY A 92 -8.07 3.26 -5.80
CA GLY A 92 -8.54 2.91 -7.13
C GLY A 92 -10.06 2.90 -7.20
N ILE A 93 -10.66 1.77 -7.57
CA ILE A 93 -12.12 1.60 -7.69
C ILE A 93 -12.81 1.16 -6.40
N ILE A 94 -12.04 0.84 -5.35
CA ILE A 94 -12.58 0.37 -4.08
C ILE A 94 -12.53 1.46 -3.02
N THR A 95 -13.41 1.32 -2.03
CA THR A 95 -13.34 2.06 -0.78
C THR A 95 -13.12 1.04 0.33
N THR A 96 -12.11 1.26 1.15
CA THR A 96 -11.86 0.39 2.31
C THR A 96 -13.06 0.46 3.28
N PRO A 97 -13.43 -0.67 3.91
CA PRO A 97 -14.57 -0.73 4.82
C PRO A 97 -14.38 0.15 6.07
#